data_AF-A0A916QKI4-F1
#
_entry.id   AF-A0A916QKI4-F1
#
_cell.length_a   1.000
_cell.length_b   1.000
_cell.length_c   1.000
_cell.angle_alpha   90.00
_cell.angle_beta   90.00
_cell.angle_gamma   90.00
#
_symmetry.space_group_name_H-M   'P 1'
#
loop_
_entity.id
_entity.type
_entity.pdbx_description
1 polymer ?
#
loop_
_entity_poly.entity_id
_entity_poly.type
_entity_poly.pdbx_seq_one_letter_code
_entity_poly.pdbx_strand_id
1 'polypeptide(L)'
;MSQKSLKRIIKLTFIFLLVMEIVSCGMMLANQDFLGASCHGLLFLVFLGLGFHSHRNLAKLESSNRRLISPVRLEEAIILCYLLLDMISIHDCDHMRQAMGWNYHFTLQVLLVNLIVYVPSWLAIILLSKDRMSGIGATIVSGVLIGGAFLKVHLLGPWIKVWGPWNRTFFALGVDSLSWWILAWTAIIGVFVSMGSMYILGSERQRIKDQDNR
;
A
#
# COMPACT_ATOMS: atom_id res chain seq x y z
N MET A 1 6.26 -2.19 21.97
CA MET A 1 4.97 -1.46 21.98
C MET A 1 3.86 -2.41 22.45
N SER A 2 2.82 -1.93 23.13
CA SER A 2 1.75 -2.84 23.60
C SER A 2 0.86 -3.31 22.44
N GLN A 3 0.29 -4.51 22.55
CA GLN A 3 -0.65 -5.05 21.56
C GLN A 3 -1.89 -4.16 21.38
N LYS A 4 -2.37 -3.55 22.47
CA LYS A 4 -3.48 -2.58 22.41
C LYS A 4 -3.14 -1.35 21.56
N SER A 5 -1.89 -0.88 21.65
CA SER A 5 -1.40 0.25 20.83
C SER A 5 -1.31 -0.13 19.35
N LEU A 6 -0.79 -1.33 19.03
CA LEU A 6 -0.69 -1.84 17.66
C LEU A 6 -2.06 -1.94 16.98
N LYS A 7 -3.05 -2.55 17.65
CA LYS A 7 -4.43 -2.62 17.12
C LYS A 7 -5.05 -1.24 16.87
N ARG A 8 -4.72 -0.24 17.69
CA ARG A 8 -5.17 1.15 17.46
C ARG A 8 -4.51 1.72 16.20
N ILE A 9 -3.21 1.50 16.01
CA ILE A 9 -2.49 1.96 14.81
C ILE A 9 -3.08 1.33 13.54
N ILE A 10 -3.33 0.00 13.54
CA ILE A 10 -3.96 -0.69 12.40
C ILE A 10 -5.30 -0.03 12.03
N LYS A 11 -6.13 0.28 13.03
CA LYS A 11 -7.41 0.95 12.79
C LYS A 11 -7.22 2.34 12.20
N LEU A 12 -6.25 3.10 12.70
CA LEU A 12 -5.99 4.46 12.22
C LEU A 12 -5.45 4.47 10.79
N THR A 13 -4.49 3.62 10.45
CA THR A 13 -3.95 3.50 9.08
C THR A 13 -5.03 3.02 8.12
N PHE A 14 -5.85 2.04 8.53
CA PHE A 14 -6.98 1.60 7.72
C PHE A 14 -8.03 2.70 7.49
N ILE A 15 -8.39 3.46 8.53
CA ILE A 15 -9.31 4.60 8.38
C ILE A 15 -8.71 5.66 7.47
N PHE A 16 -7.41 5.95 7.62
CA PHE A 16 -6.72 6.89 6.75
C PHE A 16 -6.79 6.45 5.28
N LEU A 17 -6.51 5.18 4.97
CA LEU A 17 -6.65 4.61 3.63
C LEU A 17 -8.06 4.86 3.04
N LEU A 18 -9.10 4.59 3.82
CA LEU A 18 -10.49 4.81 3.38
C LEU A 18 -10.80 6.29 3.13
N VAL A 19 -10.28 7.19 3.98
CA VAL A 19 -10.42 8.64 3.80
C VAL A 19 -9.71 9.09 2.52
N MET A 20 -8.52 8.55 2.22
CA MET A 20 -7.78 8.87 1.01
C MET A 20 -8.55 8.50 -0.26
N GLU A 21 -9.27 7.37 -0.27
CA GLU A 21 -10.12 7.01 -1.42
C GLU A 21 -11.36 7.90 -1.55
N ILE A 22 -11.94 8.34 -0.43
CA ILE A 22 -13.04 9.33 -0.46
C ILE A 22 -12.53 10.65 -1.03
N VAL A 23 -11.36 11.12 -0.60
CA VAL A 23 -10.72 12.34 -1.13
C VAL A 23 -10.44 12.18 -2.62
N SER A 24 -9.86 11.06 -3.03
CA SER A 24 -9.59 10.72 -4.43
C SER A 24 -10.85 10.79 -5.29
N CYS A 25 -11.91 10.12 -4.85
CA CYS A 25 -13.20 10.14 -5.53
C CYS A 25 -13.77 11.57 -5.64
N GLY A 26 -13.70 12.35 -4.57
CA GLY A 26 -14.13 13.75 -4.56
C GLY A 26 -13.33 14.63 -5.52
N MET A 27 -12.01 14.46 -5.60
CA MET A 27 -11.15 15.18 -6.53
C MET A 27 -11.51 14.86 -7.99
N MET A 28 -11.74 13.57 -8.30
CA MET A 28 -12.15 13.15 -9.64
C MET A 28 -13.52 13.74 -10.03
N LEU A 29 -14.50 13.73 -9.11
CA LEU A 29 -15.80 14.36 -9.35
C LEU A 29 -15.69 15.87 -9.57
N ALA A 30 -14.85 16.56 -8.80
CA ALA A 30 -14.57 17.98 -8.99
C ALA A 30 -13.94 18.27 -10.35
N ASN A 31 -13.15 17.34 -10.88
CA ASN A 31 -12.56 17.39 -12.22
C ASN A 31 -13.49 16.86 -13.32
N GLN A 32 -14.77 16.58 -13.02
CA GLN A 32 -15.73 15.96 -13.96
C GLN A 32 -15.28 14.62 -14.56
N ASP A 33 -14.36 13.91 -13.89
CA ASP A 33 -13.87 12.59 -14.29
C ASP A 33 -14.69 11.49 -13.60
N PHE A 34 -15.86 11.19 -14.17
CA PHE A 34 -16.77 10.17 -13.63
C PHE A 34 -16.19 8.76 -13.66
N LEU A 35 -15.32 8.45 -14.62
CA LEU A 35 -14.68 7.14 -14.72
C LEU A 35 -13.67 6.97 -13.59
N GLY A 36 -12.79 7.96 -13.38
CA GLY A 36 -11.86 8.00 -12.26
C GLY A 36 -12.59 7.90 -10.92
N ALA A 37 -13.65 8.70 -10.73
CA ALA A 37 -14.46 8.66 -9.51
C ALA A 37 -15.07 7.27 -9.25
N SER A 38 -15.60 6.62 -10.29
CA SER A 38 -16.16 5.27 -10.18
C SER A 38 -15.10 4.23 -9.80
N CYS A 39 -13.90 4.32 -10.39
CA CYS A 39 -12.79 3.44 -10.06
C CYS A 39 -12.35 3.59 -8.59
N HIS A 40 -12.21 4.81 -8.08
CA HIS A 40 -11.86 5.05 -6.67
C HIS A 40 -12.99 4.66 -5.71
N GLY A 41 -14.26 4.84 -6.11
CA GLY A 41 -15.40 4.31 -5.36
C GLY A 41 -15.36 2.78 -5.24
N LEU A 42 -15.00 2.06 -6.30
CA LEU A 42 -14.80 0.62 -6.25
C LEU A 42 -13.58 0.24 -5.41
N LEU A 43 -12.48 1.00 -5.51
CA LEU A 43 -11.27 0.79 -4.73
C LEU A 43 -11.53 0.91 -3.22
N PHE A 44 -12.33 1.90 -2.82
CA PHE A 44 -12.84 2.05 -1.45
C PHE A 44 -13.57 0.79 -0.98
N LEU A 45 -14.48 0.23 -1.79
CA LEU A 45 -15.20 -0.99 -1.42
C LEU A 45 -14.26 -2.20 -1.29
N VAL A 46 -13.25 -2.30 -2.14
CA VAL A 46 -12.21 -3.35 -2.05
C VAL A 46 -11.43 -3.21 -0.75
N PHE A 47 -10.93 -2.01 -0.43
CA PHE A 47 -10.22 -1.77 0.83
C PHE A 47 -11.12 -2.05 2.04
N LEU A 48 -12.38 -1.63 2.00
CA LEU A 48 -13.35 -1.90 3.06
C LEU A 48 -13.51 -3.40 3.29
N GLY A 49 -13.68 -4.17 2.21
CA GLY A 49 -13.75 -5.63 2.25
C GLY A 49 -12.46 -6.28 2.78
N LEU A 50 -11.30 -5.76 2.38
CA LEU A 50 -9.99 -6.21 2.86
C LEU A 50 -9.82 -5.95 4.37
N GLY A 51 -10.22 -4.78 4.84
CA GLY A 51 -10.20 -4.42 6.26
C GLY A 51 -11.08 -5.34 7.10
N PHE A 52 -12.31 -5.60 6.65
CA PHE A 52 -13.20 -6.57 7.30
C PHE A 52 -12.61 -7.99 7.30
N HIS A 53 -12.06 -8.42 6.18
CA HIS A 53 -11.41 -9.73 6.06
C HIS A 53 -10.24 -9.86 7.03
N SER A 54 -9.35 -8.86 7.06
CA SER A 54 -8.19 -8.83 7.94
C SER A 54 -8.61 -8.84 9.41
N HIS A 55 -9.54 -7.95 9.80
CA HIS A 55 -10.00 -7.86 11.18
C HIS A 55 -10.65 -9.16 11.67
N ARG A 56 -11.54 -9.75 10.86
CA ARG A 56 -12.23 -11.00 11.21
C ARG A 56 -11.27 -12.15 11.40
N ASN A 57 -10.26 -12.29 10.54
CA ASN A 57 -9.32 -13.40 10.65
C ASN A 57 -8.30 -13.19 11.77
N LEU A 58 -7.85 -11.96 12.02
CA LEU A 58 -7.03 -11.65 13.18
C LEU A 58 -7.74 -12.00 14.49
N ALA A 59 -9.03 -11.66 14.62
CA ALA A 59 -9.83 -12.03 15.79
C ALA A 59 -9.93 -13.56 15.98
N LYS A 60 -10.01 -14.34 14.89
CA LYS A 60 -9.98 -15.81 14.97
C LYS A 60 -8.61 -16.35 15.38
N LEU A 61 -7.54 -15.71 14.92
CA LEU A 61 -6.19 -16.10 15.32
C LEU A 61 -5.95 -15.79 16.80
N GLU A 62 -6.58 -14.76 17.36
CA GLU A 62 -6.53 -14.41 18.80
C GLU A 62 -6.99 -15.51 19.72
N SER A 63 -7.96 -16.33 19.29
CA SER A 63 -8.40 -17.50 20.04
C SER A 63 -7.65 -18.79 19.68
N SER A 64 -6.72 -18.76 18.72
CA SER A 64 -5.96 -19.96 18.30
C SER A 64 -4.72 -20.18 19.16
N ASN A 65 -4.57 -21.40 19.67
CA ASN A 65 -3.39 -21.84 20.43
C ASN A 65 -2.19 -22.20 19.55
N ARG A 66 -2.37 -22.40 18.23
CA ARG A 66 -1.27 -22.66 17.30
C ARG A 66 -1.15 -21.49 16.34
N ARG A 67 -0.07 -20.74 16.48
CA ARG A 67 0.29 -19.65 15.57
C ARG A 67 1.67 -19.84 15.00
N LEU A 68 1.78 -19.62 13.70
CA LEU A 68 3.04 -19.56 12.98
C LEU A 68 3.74 -18.22 13.22
N ILE A 69 2.99 -17.12 13.32
CA ILE A 69 3.53 -15.78 13.56
C ILE A 69 3.09 -15.31 14.95
N SER A 70 4.03 -14.79 15.74
CA SER A 70 3.68 -14.20 17.04
C SER A 70 2.69 -13.02 16.87
N PRO A 71 1.74 -12.83 17.81
CA PRO A 71 0.69 -11.80 17.66
C PRO A 71 1.24 -10.39 17.42
N VAL A 72 2.31 -10.03 18.13
CA VAL A 72 2.95 -8.72 18.00
C VAL A 72 3.55 -8.55 16.61
N ARG A 73 4.30 -9.54 16.12
CA ARG A 73 4.92 -9.49 14.78
C ARG A 73 3.92 -9.50 13.65
N LEU A 74 2.82 -10.23 13.82
CA LEU A 74 1.73 -10.24 12.85
C LEU A 74 1.08 -8.85 12.73
N GLU A 75 0.78 -8.21 13.86
CA GLU A 75 0.21 -6.87 13.89
C GLU A 75 1.19 -5.82 13.30
N GLU A 76 2.48 -5.90 13.63
CA GLU A 76 3.52 -5.06 13.03
C GLU A 76 3.59 -5.22 11.50
N ALA A 77 3.59 -6.46 10.99
CA ALA A 77 3.63 -6.72 9.55
C ALA A 77 2.40 -6.16 8.82
N ILE A 78 1.22 -6.24 9.44
CA ILE A 78 -0.02 -5.68 8.89
C ILE A 78 0.03 -4.14 8.87
N ILE A 79 0.58 -3.51 9.91
CA ILE A 79 0.80 -2.06 9.92
C ILE A 79 1.71 -1.65 8.76
N LEU A 80 2.81 -2.37 8.53
CA LEU A 80 3.71 -2.08 7.41
C LEU A 80 3.01 -2.20 6.04
N CYS A 81 2.08 -3.15 5.89
CA CYS A 81 1.28 -3.25 4.67
C CYS A 81 0.34 -2.05 4.50
N TYR A 82 -0.36 -1.63 5.55
CA TYR A 82 -1.24 -0.46 5.48
C TYR A 82 -0.47 0.83 5.24
N LEU A 83 0.70 1.02 5.89
CA LEU A 83 1.55 2.17 5.63
C LEU A 83 1.98 2.27 4.17
N LEU A 84 2.26 1.13 3.53
CA LEU A 84 2.60 1.12 2.10
C LEU A 84 1.38 1.47 1.24
N LEU A 85 0.19 0.93 1.54
CA LEU A 85 -1.06 1.27 0.85
C LEU A 85 -1.39 2.76 0.99
N ASP A 86 -1.28 3.32 2.20
CA ASP A 86 -1.50 4.74 2.47
C ASP A 86 -0.57 5.61 1.62
N MET A 87 0.70 5.24 1.51
CA MET A 87 1.66 5.98 0.70
C MET A 87 1.39 5.87 -0.80
N ILE A 88 0.90 4.73 -1.29
CA ILE A 88 0.44 4.60 -2.68
C ILE A 88 -0.76 5.52 -2.92
N SER A 89 -1.77 5.51 -2.04
CA SER A 89 -2.94 6.40 -2.17
C SER A 89 -2.57 7.89 -2.11
N ILE A 90 -1.59 8.28 -1.27
CA ILE A 90 -1.08 9.66 -1.26
C ILE A 90 -0.42 10.02 -2.59
N HIS A 91 0.37 9.10 -3.17
CA HIS A 91 0.98 9.32 -4.47
C HIS A 91 -0.05 9.45 -5.59
N ASP A 92 -1.08 8.61 -5.59
CA ASP A 92 -2.15 8.68 -6.58
C ASP A 92 -2.96 9.98 -6.45
N CYS A 93 -3.21 10.46 -5.22
CA CYS A 93 -3.81 11.77 -5.00
C CYS A 93 -2.97 12.91 -5.60
N ASP A 94 -1.64 12.82 -5.57
CA ASP A 94 -0.78 13.80 -6.23
C ASP A 94 -0.94 13.77 -7.75
N HIS A 95 -1.08 12.58 -8.34
CA HIS A 95 -1.39 12.43 -9.76
C HIS A 95 -2.74 13.05 -10.13
N MET A 96 -3.76 12.92 -9.27
CA MET A 96 -5.05 13.59 -9.49
C MET A 96 -4.91 15.10 -9.43
N ARG A 97 -4.17 15.62 -8.45
CA ARG A 97 -3.90 17.05 -8.32
C ARG A 97 -3.21 17.61 -9.57
N GLN A 98 -2.20 16.90 -10.09
CA GLN A 98 -1.53 17.24 -11.34
C GLN A 98 -2.50 17.19 -12.53
N ALA A 99 -3.28 16.11 -12.64
CA ALA A 99 -4.26 15.94 -13.72
C ALA A 99 -5.29 17.08 -13.76
N MET A 100 -5.80 17.49 -12.59
CA MET A 100 -6.69 18.65 -12.46
C MET A 100 -6.01 19.93 -12.96
N GLY A 101 -4.76 20.17 -12.56
CA GLY A 101 -3.98 21.32 -13.03
C GLY A 101 -3.70 21.31 -14.54
N TRP A 102 -3.71 20.13 -15.16
CA TRP A 102 -3.49 19.94 -16.60
C TRP A 102 -4.79 19.74 -17.40
N ASN A 103 -5.97 19.81 -16.75
CA ASN A 103 -7.25 19.46 -17.35
C ASN A 103 -7.23 18.08 -18.06
N TYR A 104 -6.53 17.12 -17.46
CA TYR A 104 -6.40 15.76 -17.95
C TYR A 104 -7.49 14.87 -17.32
N HIS A 105 -8.11 14.03 -18.14
CA HIS A 105 -9.04 12.99 -17.70
C HIS A 105 -8.39 11.62 -17.82
N PHE A 106 -8.54 10.81 -16.78
CA PHE A 106 -7.94 9.50 -16.69
C PHE A 106 -8.59 8.54 -17.68
N THR A 107 -7.74 7.84 -18.43
CA THR A 107 -8.19 6.73 -19.27
C THR A 107 -8.33 5.47 -18.43
N LEU A 108 -9.19 4.54 -18.88
CA LEU A 108 -9.32 3.22 -18.24
C LEU A 108 -7.96 2.52 -18.10
N GLN A 109 -7.09 2.66 -19.09
CA GLN A 109 -5.76 2.06 -19.07
C GLN A 109 -4.92 2.56 -17.89
N VAL A 110 -4.88 3.88 -17.66
CA VAL A 110 -4.12 4.45 -16.53
C VAL A 110 -4.72 3.99 -15.20
N LEU A 111 -6.05 3.99 -15.08
CA LEU A 111 -6.75 3.55 -13.87
C LEU A 111 -6.48 2.06 -13.55
N LEU A 112 -6.42 1.20 -14.56
CA LEU A 112 -6.07 -0.21 -14.39
C LEU A 112 -4.63 -0.41 -13.91
N VAL A 113 -3.70 0.38 -14.42
CA VAL A 113 -2.30 0.31 -13.99
C VAL A 113 -2.15 0.81 -12.55
N ASN A 114 -2.88 1.85 -12.17
CA ASN A 114 -2.94 2.29 -10.77
C ASN A 114 -3.53 1.21 -9.87
N LEU A 115 -4.54 0.47 -10.30
CA LEU A 115 -5.07 -0.64 -9.51
C LEU A 115 -4.02 -1.73 -9.23
N ILE A 116 -3.17 -2.04 -10.22
CA ILE A 116 -2.16 -3.09 -10.11
C ILE A 116 -1.14 -2.79 -9.00
N VAL A 117 -0.81 -1.53 -8.75
CA VAL A 117 0.20 -1.18 -7.73
C VAL A 117 -0.25 -1.51 -6.30
N TYR A 118 -1.56 -1.63 -6.04
CA TYR A 118 -2.08 -2.02 -4.72
C TYR A 118 -2.04 -3.54 -4.46
N VAL A 119 -2.05 -4.35 -5.53
CA VAL A 119 -2.21 -5.81 -5.46
C VAL A 119 -1.16 -6.50 -4.58
N PRO A 120 0.15 -6.18 -4.67
CA PRO A 120 1.15 -6.85 -3.83
C PRO A 120 0.88 -6.70 -2.33
N SER A 121 0.52 -5.50 -1.87
CA SER A 121 0.21 -5.22 -0.47
C SER A 121 -1.11 -5.88 -0.03
N TRP A 122 -2.10 -5.97 -0.91
CA TRP A 122 -3.33 -6.72 -0.63
C TRP A 122 -3.08 -8.21 -0.41
N LEU A 123 -2.30 -8.82 -1.29
CA LEU A 123 -1.95 -10.22 -1.18
C LEU A 123 -1.17 -10.49 0.11
N ALA A 124 -0.25 -9.59 0.48
CA ALA A 124 0.46 -9.66 1.74
C ALA A 124 -0.51 -9.65 2.94
N ILE A 125 -1.47 -8.71 2.99
CA ILE A 125 -2.48 -8.65 4.06
C ILE A 125 -3.32 -9.93 4.10
N ILE A 126 -3.77 -10.45 2.95
CA ILE A 126 -4.57 -11.69 2.90
C ILE A 126 -3.78 -12.89 3.44
N LEU A 127 -2.49 -13.00 3.08
CA LEU A 127 -1.62 -14.08 3.54
C LEU A 127 -1.33 -13.96 5.05
N LEU A 128 -1.01 -12.76 5.54
CA LEU A 128 -0.81 -12.48 6.96
C LEU A 128 -2.07 -12.77 7.77
N SER A 129 -3.24 -12.38 7.25
CA SER A 129 -4.54 -12.66 7.87
C SER A 129 -4.84 -14.17 7.96
N LYS A 130 -4.14 -15.00 7.19
CA LYS A 130 -4.20 -16.47 7.26
C LYS A 130 -3.04 -17.09 8.04
N ASP A 131 -2.31 -16.28 8.81
CA ASP A 131 -1.14 -16.67 9.60
C ASP A 131 -0.03 -17.33 8.76
N ARG A 132 0.16 -16.87 7.52
CA ARG A 132 1.19 -17.44 6.62
C ARG A 132 2.45 -16.58 6.63
N MET A 133 3.60 -17.21 6.93
CA MET A 133 4.93 -16.59 6.84
C MET A 133 5.24 -16.01 5.46
N SER A 134 4.65 -16.58 4.39
CA SER A 134 4.78 -16.03 3.03
C SER A 134 4.17 -14.63 2.90
N GLY A 135 3.26 -14.23 3.79
CA GLY A 135 2.75 -12.86 3.87
C GLY A 135 3.83 -11.85 4.22
N ILE A 136 4.75 -12.18 5.14
CA ILE A 136 5.90 -11.33 5.49
C ILE A 136 6.84 -11.19 4.27
N GLY A 137 7.08 -12.31 3.57
CA GLY A 137 7.83 -12.32 2.32
C GLY A 137 7.20 -11.43 1.25
N ALA A 138 5.89 -11.51 1.09
CA ALA A 138 5.15 -10.64 0.18
C ALA A 138 5.29 -9.17 0.56
N THR A 139 5.21 -8.80 1.85
CA THR A 139 5.42 -7.41 2.30
C THR A 139 6.82 -6.89 1.95
N ILE A 140 7.86 -7.72 2.10
CA ILE A 140 9.24 -7.35 1.72
C ILE A 140 9.30 -7.00 0.24
N VAL A 141 8.76 -7.88 -0.61
CA VAL A 141 8.74 -7.71 -2.06
C VAL A 141 7.92 -6.49 -2.45
N SER A 142 6.75 -6.29 -1.84
CA SER A 142 5.89 -5.13 -2.09
C SER A 142 6.64 -3.81 -1.86
N GLY A 143 7.34 -3.65 -0.73
CA GLY A 143 8.06 -2.41 -0.44
C GLY A 143 9.15 -2.08 -1.49
N VAL A 144 9.95 -3.08 -1.89
CA VAL A 144 11.00 -2.91 -2.91
C VAL A 144 10.38 -2.61 -4.28
N LEU A 145 9.36 -3.37 -4.66
CA LEU A 145 8.69 -3.20 -5.96
C LEU A 145 8.07 -1.82 -6.08
N ILE A 146 7.35 -1.35 -5.06
CA ILE A 146 6.68 -0.05 -5.10
C ILE A 146 7.68 1.09 -5.08
N GLY A 147 8.63 1.08 -4.14
CA GLY A 147 9.66 2.12 -4.08
C GLY A 147 10.49 2.20 -5.37
N GLY A 148 10.93 1.06 -5.89
CA GLY A 148 11.71 0.97 -7.12
C GLY A 148 10.92 1.33 -8.38
N ALA A 149 9.69 0.82 -8.53
CA ALA A 149 8.87 1.07 -9.72
C ALA A 149 8.47 2.54 -9.84
N PHE A 150 8.12 3.19 -8.72
CA PHE A 150 7.71 4.59 -8.73
C PHE A 150 8.89 5.50 -9.08
N LEU A 151 10.06 5.27 -8.47
CA LEU A 151 11.30 5.95 -8.87
C LEU A 151 11.60 5.73 -10.36
N LYS A 152 11.48 4.49 -10.83
CA LYS A 152 11.78 4.15 -12.21
C LYS A 152 10.86 4.90 -13.17
N VAL A 153 9.55 4.85 -12.98
CA VAL A 153 8.59 5.48 -13.89
C VAL A 153 8.81 6.99 -13.94
N HIS A 154 9.01 7.62 -12.78
CA HIS A 154 9.03 9.07 -12.69
C HIS A 154 10.39 9.69 -13.00
N LEU A 155 11.50 9.01 -12.71
CA LEU A 155 12.85 9.50 -13.03
C LEU A 155 13.32 9.10 -14.43
N LEU A 156 12.99 7.87 -14.86
CA LEU A 156 13.57 7.27 -16.08
C LEU A 156 12.52 7.01 -17.17
N GLY A 157 11.24 7.23 -16.87
CA GLY A 157 10.14 6.96 -17.78
C GLY A 157 9.71 5.48 -17.76
N PRO A 158 8.48 5.15 -18.15
CA PRO A 158 8.00 3.77 -18.17
C PRO A 158 8.53 2.97 -19.37
N TRP A 159 8.58 1.64 -19.26
CA TRP A 159 8.97 0.77 -20.38
C TRP A 159 7.85 0.66 -21.41
N ILE A 160 6.60 0.63 -20.91
CA ILE A 160 5.39 0.55 -21.73
C ILE A 160 4.62 1.84 -21.53
N LYS A 161 4.24 2.50 -22.64
CA LYS A 161 3.67 3.85 -22.64
C LYS A 161 2.16 3.87 -22.34
N VAL A 162 1.78 3.42 -21.15
CA VAL A 162 0.38 3.25 -20.70
C VAL A 162 -0.03 4.19 -19.57
N TRP A 163 0.81 5.18 -19.26
CA TRP A 163 0.72 6.02 -18.05
C TRP A 163 0.24 7.44 -18.35
N GLY A 164 -0.42 7.67 -19.49
CA GLY A 164 -0.91 9.00 -19.87
C GLY A 164 0.20 10.07 -19.89
N PRO A 165 0.03 11.22 -19.20
CA PRO A 165 1.06 12.25 -19.09
C PRO A 165 2.38 11.74 -18.48
N TRP A 166 2.31 10.78 -17.55
CA TRP A 166 3.45 10.16 -16.86
C TRP A 166 4.23 9.15 -17.73
N ASN A 167 3.91 9.08 -19.01
CA ASN A 167 4.84 8.53 -20.01
C ASN A 167 6.10 9.40 -20.17
N ARG A 168 6.06 10.65 -19.69
CA ARG A 168 7.21 11.55 -19.56
C ARG A 168 7.72 11.54 -18.12
N THR A 169 9.02 11.80 -17.95
CA THR A 169 9.65 11.91 -16.63
C THR A 169 9.16 13.15 -15.89
N PHE A 170 9.31 13.18 -14.56
CA PHE A 170 9.04 14.35 -13.74
C PHE A 170 9.84 15.59 -14.17
N PHE A 171 11.08 15.38 -14.64
CA PHE A 171 11.89 16.45 -15.24
C PHE A 171 11.23 17.07 -16.47
N ALA A 172 10.74 16.23 -17.38
CA ALA A 172 10.09 16.68 -18.62
C ALA A 172 8.68 17.25 -18.38
N LEU A 173 8.00 16.80 -17.32
CA LEU A 173 6.70 17.32 -16.91
C LEU A 173 6.79 18.63 -16.13
N GLY A 174 7.97 18.98 -15.59
CA GLY A 174 8.15 20.19 -14.79
C GLY A 174 7.29 20.18 -13.53
N VAL A 175 7.18 19.03 -12.85
CA VAL A 175 6.37 18.89 -11.64
C VAL A 175 6.91 19.74 -10.49
N ASP A 176 6.03 20.15 -9.58
CA ASP A 176 6.39 20.99 -8.44
C ASP A 176 7.11 20.23 -7.30
N SER A 177 7.59 20.99 -6.31
CA SER A 177 8.33 20.45 -5.18
C SER A 177 7.53 19.46 -4.33
N LEU A 178 6.19 19.60 -4.28
CA LEU A 178 5.36 18.68 -3.51
C LEU A 178 5.40 17.28 -4.14
N SER A 179 5.28 17.19 -5.46
CA SER A 179 5.38 15.92 -6.19
C SER A 179 6.73 15.25 -6.02
N TRP A 180 7.82 16.03 -6.00
CA TRP A 180 9.17 15.51 -5.71
C TRP A 180 9.27 14.91 -4.31
N TRP A 181 8.72 15.59 -3.30
CA TRP A 181 8.71 15.08 -1.93
C TRP A 181 7.85 13.83 -1.79
N ILE A 182 6.69 13.78 -2.44
CA ILE A 182 5.82 12.61 -2.43
C ILE A 182 6.55 11.41 -3.05
N LEU A 183 7.21 11.58 -4.19
CA LEU A 183 8.03 10.52 -4.80
C LEU A 183 9.16 10.03 -3.87
N ALA A 184 9.88 10.96 -3.23
CA ALA A 184 10.94 10.63 -2.29
C ALA A 184 10.40 9.83 -1.10
N TRP A 185 9.28 10.26 -0.51
CA TRP A 185 8.64 9.55 0.59
C TRP A 185 8.10 8.18 0.19
N THR A 186 7.55 8.03 -1.01
CA THR A 186 7.14 6.71 -1.54
C THR A 186 8.32 5.75 -1.58
N ALA A 187 9.47 6.19 -2.08
CA ALA A 187 10.68 5.37 -2.12
C ALA A 187 11.18 5.01 -0.71
N ILE A 188 11.27 6.01 0.17
CA ILE A 188 11.76 5.85 1.55
C ILE A 188 10.86 4.88 2.32
N ILE A 189 9.54 5.05 2.26
CA ILE A 189 8.57 4.17 2.92
C ILE A 189 8.64 2.77 2.36
N GLY A 190 8.77 2.60 1.03
CA GLY A 190 9.00 1.29 0.41
C GLY A 190 10.19 0.56 1.02
N VAL A 191 11.34 1.25 1.15
CA VAL A 191 12.54 0.69 1.78
C VAL A 191 12.31 0.35 3.25
N PHE A 192 11.71 1.25 4.03
CA PHE A 192 11.44 1.00 5.46
C PHE A 192 10.48 -0.18 5.67
N VAL A 193 9.45 -0.32 4.84
CA VAL A 193 8.52 -1.45 4.88
C VAL A 193 9.24 -2.76 4.62
N SER A 194 10.14 -2.79 3.63
CA SER A 194 10.94 -3.98 3.34
C SER A 194 11.92 -4.31 4.46
N MET A 195 12.64 -3.32 5.00
CA MET A 195 13.57 -3.52 6.11
C MET A 195 12.85 -3.99 7.38
N GLY A 196 11.74 -3.36 7.73
CA GLY A 196 10.91 -3.74 8.88
C GLY A 196 10.40 -5.18 8.74
N SER A 197 9.95 -5.55 7.54
CA SER A 197 9.44 -6.90 7.28
C SER A 197 10.56 -7.96 7.27
N MET A 198 11.76 -7.61 6.79
CA MET A 198 12.95 -8.47 6.89
C MET A 198 13.34 -8.73 8.35
N TYR A 199 13.32 -7.70 9.18
CA TYR A 199 13.55 -7.84 10.62
C TYR A 199 12.51 -8.77 11.27
N ILE A 200 11.23 -8.58 10.96
CA ILE A 200 10.14 -9.44 11.46
C ILE A 200 10.37 -10.89 11.05
N LEU A 201 10.68 -11.15 9.77
CA LEU A 201 10.96 -12.49 9.25
C LEU A 201 12.11 -13.16 10.00
N GLY A 202 13.22 -12.44 10.20
CA GLY A 202 14.37 -12.93 10.96
C GLY A 202 14.00 -13.28 12.40
N SER A 203 13.24 -12.41 13.07
CA SER A 203 12.83 -12.64 14.45
C SER A 203 11.91 -13.85 14.64
N GLU A 204 10.97 -14.07 13.72
CA GLU A 204 10.07 -15.23 13.77
C GLU A 204 10.79 -16.54 13.45
N ARG A 205 11.73 -16.52 12.48
CA ARG A 205 12.57 -17.70 12.19
C ARG A 205 13.41 -18.10 13.40
N GLN A 206 13.99 -17.13 14.09
CA GLN A 206 14.75 -17.40 15.31
C GLN A 206 13.85 -17.97 16.41
N ARG A 207 12.67 -17.38 16.63
CA ARG A 207 11.68 -17.86 17.61
C ARG A 207 11.27 -19.32 17.36
N ILE A 208 11.00 -19.68 16.11
CA ILE A 208 10.63 -21.05 15.73
C ILE A 208 11.79 -22.01 16.02
N LYS A 209 13.02 -21.63 15.61
CA LYS A 209 14.22 -22.43 15.89
C LYS A 209 14.44 -22.65 17.39
N ASP A 210 14.21 -21.63 18.21
CA ASP A 210 14.36 -21.73 19.67
C ASP A 210 13.26 -22.59 20.33
N GLN A 211 12.10 -22.76 19.68
CA GLN A 211 11.04 -23.66 20.14
C GLN A 211 11.34 -25.11 19.76
N ASP A 212 11.89 -25.35 18.57
CA ASP A 212 12.23 -26.72 18.11
C ASP A 212 13.42 -27.33 18.88
N ASN A 213 14.27 -26.50 19.50
CA ASN A 213 15.41 -26.94 20.31
C ASN A 213 15.08 -27.16 21.81
N ARG A 214 13.81 -27.02 22.22
CA ARG A 214 13.34 -27.24 23.60
C ARG A 214 12.51 -28.51 23.71
#